data_AF-A0A9D6UC21-F1
#
_entry.id   AF-A0A9D6UC21-F1
#
_cell.length_a   1.000
_cell.length_b   1.000
_cell.length_c   1.000
_cell.angle_alpha   90.00
_cell.angle_beta   90.00
_cell.angle_gamma   90.00
#
_symmetry.space_group_name_H-M   'P 1'
#
loop_
_entity.id
_entity.type
_entity.pdbx_description
1 polymer ?
#
loop_
_entity_poly.entity_id
_entity_poly.type
_entity_poly.pdbx_seq_one_letter_code
_entity_poly.pdbx_strand_id
1 'polypeptide(L)'
;MDVFKSLEDSILLGVEKLPGLLLTFVVGFIIIRIARSVLRGVVGATRANVAMRALIINIIDIALWIFLFAALLQQMGFVQISYALSGSVALGAIAISIGSSSFVQDIVSGIFLAQDTDFGVGDTIKINDITGEVEKMDARKVRLRDKSGELHIFPNSSFDKSHWTVIKRSVK
;
A
#
# COMPACT_ATOMS: atom_id res chain seq x y z
N MET A 1 -43.43 37.01 -12.27
CA MET A 1 -43.24 36.08 -13.40
C MET A 1 -41.80 35.54 -13.46
N ASP A 2 -40.82 36.28 -12.93
CA ASP A 2 -39.40 35.89 -12.92
C ASP A 2 -39.05 34.77 -11.93
N VAL A 3 -39.71 34.72 -10.76
CA VAL A 3 -39.48 33.67 -9.75
C VAL A 3 -39.90 32.28 -10.27
N PHE A 4 -41.04 32.19 -10.97
CA PHE A 4 -41.51 30.93 -11.57
C PHE A 4 -40.59 30.45 -12.70
N LYS A 5 -40.08 31.36 -13.54
CA LYS A 5 -39.07 31.02 -14.56
C LYS A 5 -37.75 30.57 -13.95
N SER A 6 -37.27 31.22 -12.88
CA SER A 6 -36.05 30.78 -12.19
C SER A 6 -36.17 29.41 -11.53
N LEU A 7 -37.38 29.02 -11.10
CA LEU A 7 -37.67 27.70 -10.56
C LEU A 7 -37.73 26.65 -11.66
N GLU A 8 -38.36 26.96 -12.79
CA GLU A 8 -38.39 26.10 -13.98
C GLU A 8 -36.98 25.84 -14.52
N ASP A 9 -36.15 26.89 -14.66
CA ASP A 9 -34.76 26.78 -15.10
C ASP A 9 -33.92 25.92 -14.13
N SER A 10 -34.12 26.07 -12.82
CA SER A 10 -33.42 25.28 -11.79
C SER A 10 -33.85 23.81 -11.79
N ILE A 11 -35.14 23.52 -12.05
CA ILE A 11 -35.67 22.17 -12.14
C ILE A 11 -35.20 21.48 -13.43
N LEU A 12 -35.18 22.19 -14.56
CA LEU A 12 -34.70 21.67 -15.84
C LEU A 12 -33.21 21.35 -15.78
N LEU A 13 -32.38 22.25 -15.22
CA LEU A 13 -30.96 22.00 -14.97
C LEU A 13 -30.71 20.79 -14.04
N GLY A 14 -31.62 20.55 -13.09
CA GLY A 14 -31.56 19.38 -12.21
C GLY A 14 -31.86 18.08 -12.96
N VAL A 15 -32.91 18.07 -13.79
CA VAL A 15 -33.33 16.90 -14.58
C VAL A 15 -32.29 16.52 -15.63
N GLU A 16 -31.63 17.49 -16.27
CA GLU A 16 -30.56 17.22 -17.25
C GLU A 16 -29.34 16.53 -16.63
N LYS A 17 -29.06 16.79 -15.34
CA LYS A 17 -27.92 16.17 -14.64
C LYS A 17 -28.25 14.80 -14.05
N LEU A 18 -29.53 14.43 -13.91
CA LEU A 18 -29.95 13.16 -13.32
C LEU A 18 -29.40 11.91 -14.06
N PRO A 19 -29.44 11.81 -15.41
CA PRO A 19 -28.90 10.66 -16.12
C PRO A 19 -27.40 10.49 -15.87
N GLY A 20 -26.66 11.59 -15.86
CA GLY A 20 -25.23 11.58 -15.58
C GLY A 20 -24.92 11.14 -14.14
N LEU A 21 -25.70 11.61 -13.17
CA LEU A 21 -25.49 11.27 -11.76
C LEU A 21 -25.81 9.79 -11.48
N LEU A 22 -26.87 9.27 -12.09
CA LEU A 22 -27.19 7.83 -12.06
C LEU A 22 -26.11 7.00 -12.73
N LEU A 23 -25.59 7.43 -13.88
CA LEU A 23 -24.50 6.75 -14.57
C LEU A 23 -23.24 6.69 -13.69
N THR A 24 -22.83 7.82 -13.12
CA THR A 24 -21.68 7.89 -12.18
C THR A 24 -21.89 6.97 -10.98
N PHE A 25 -23.09 6.96 -10.40
CA PHE A 25 -23.42 6.10 -9.27
C PHE A 25 -23.35 4.61 -9.64
N VAL A 26 -23.96 4.20 -10.76
CA VAL A 26 -23.99 2.80 -11.22
C VAL A 26 -22.59 2.33 -11.57
N VAL A 27 -21.84 3.10 -12.35
CA VAL A 27 -20.45 2.77 -12.73
C VAL A 27 -19.59 2.69 -11.48
N GLY A 28 -19.66 3.68 -10.59
CA GLY A 28 -18.94 3.70 -9.34
C GLY A 28 -19.29 2.51 -8.44
N PHE A 29 -20.56 2.17 -8.31
CA PHE A 29 -21.02 1.01 -7.55
C PHE A 29 -20.48 -0.31 -8.12
N ILE A 30 -20.48 -0.46 -9.44
CA ILE A 30 -19.89 -1.62 -10.12
C ILE A 30 -18.38 -1.69 -9.86
N ILE A 31 -17.66 -0.57 -9.97
CA ILE A 31 -16.22 -0.49 -9.67
C ILE A 31 -15.96 -0.90 -8.23
N ILE A 32 -16.71 -0.36 -7.26
CA ILE A 32 -16.59 -0.72 -5.83
C ILE A 32 -16.84 -2.22 -5.64
N ARG A 33 -17.87 -2.78 -6.28
CA ARG A 33 -18.19 -4.21 -6.19
C ARG A 33 -17.05 -5.08 -6.72
N ILE A 34 -16.47 -4.73 -7.86
CA ILE A 34 -15.34 -5.43 -8.47
C ILE A 34 -14.10 -5.28 -7.58
N ALA A 35 -13.77 -4.06 -7.17
CA ALA A 35 -12.62 -3.77 -6.30
C ALA A 35 -12.70 -4.53 -4.97
N ARG A 36 -13.86 -4.54 -4.32
CA ARG A 36 -14.10 -5.36 -3.11
C ARG A 36 -13.95 -6.86 -3.36
N SER A 37 -14.34 -7.35 -4.54
CA SER A 37 -14.18 -8.76 -4.89
C SER A 37 -12.71 -9.13 -5.04
N VAL A 38 -11.95 -8.32 -5.79
CA VAL A 38 -10.51 -8.49 -5.97
C VAL A 38 -9.79 -8.38 -4.63
N LEU A 39 -10.10 -7.36 -3.84
CA LEU A 39 -9.48 -7.12 -2.54
C LEU A 39 -9.69 -8.29 -1.57
N ARG A 40 -10.91 -8.83 -1.49
CA ARG A 40 -11.19 -10.01 -0.66
C ARG A 40 -10.43 -11.25 -1.14
N GLY A 41 -10.26 -11.42 -2.45
CA GLY A 41 -9.44 -12.50 -3.01
C GLY A 41 -7.97 -12.37 -2.62
N VAL A 42 -7.38 -11.20 -2.83
CA VAL A 42 -5.96 -10.92 -2.54
C VAL A 42 -5.67 -11.03 -1.04
N VAL A 43 -6.45 -10.34 -0.21
CA VAL A 43 -6.29 -10.36 1.25
C VAL A 43 -6.60 -11.75 1.83
N GLY A 44 -7.56 -12.46 1.25
CA GLY A 44 -7.93 -13.82 1.63
C GLY A 44 -6.83 -14.86 1.41
N ALA A 45 -5.98 -14.65 0.40
CA ALA A 45 -4.83 -15.50 0.11
C ALA A 45 -3.64 -15.30 1.08
N THR A 46 -3.62 -14.20 1.83
CA THR A 46 -2.53 -13.92 2.80
C THR A 46 -2.67 -14.73 4.08
N ARG A 47 -1.58 -14.97 4.82
CA ARG A 47 -1.64 -15.61 6.16
C ARG A 47 -2.09 -14.67 7.28
N ALA A 48 -2.63 -13.49 6.95
CA ALA A 48 -3.08 -12.52 7.95
C ALA A 48 -4.30 -13.05 8.74
N ASN A 49 -4.37 -12.68 10.02
CA ASN A 49 -5.51 -13.03 10.87
C ASN A 49 -6.81 -12.34 10.41
N VAL A 50 -7.96 -12.86 10.85
CA VAL A 50 -9.29 -12.37 10.44
C VAL A 50 -9.45 -10.87 10.72
N ALA A 51 -8.95 -10.39 11.87
CA ALA A 51 -9.01 -8.98 12.24
C ALA A 51 -8.25 -8.08 11.26
N MET A 52 -7.00 -8.41 10.90
CA MET A 52 -6.19 -7.63 9.96
C MET A 52 -6.83 -7.61 8.57
N ARG A 53 -7.36 -8.76 8.12
CA ARG A 53 -8.07 -8.84 6.84
C ARG A 53 -9.27 -7.88 6.82
N ALA A 54 -10.08 -7.90 7.87
CA ALA A 54 -11.24 -7.02 8.01
C ALA A 54 -10.84 -5.54 8.03
N LEU A 55 -9.78 -5.18 8.75
CA LEU A 55 -9.27 -3.81 8.80
C LEU A 55 -8.85 -3.30 7.41
N ILE A 56 -8.05 -4.07 6.67
CA ILE A 56 -7.61 -3.70 5.32
C ILE A 56 -8.80 -3.51 4.38
N ILE A 57 -9.74 -4.46 4.41
CA ILE A 57 -10.94 -4.40 3.56
C ILE A 57 -11.77 -3.17 3.90
N ASN A 58 -12.03 -2.90 5.18
CA ASN A 58 -12.85 -1.78 5.62
C ASN A 58 -12.22 -0.42 5.29
N ILE A 59 -10.91 -0.26 5.48
CA ILE A 59 -10.22 1.00 5.18
C ILE A 59 -10.31 1.33 3.68
N ILE A 60 -10.00 0.35 2.83
CA ILE A 60 -10.06 0.56 1.37
C ILE A 60 -11.50 0.79 0.93
N ASP A 61 -12.45 0.06 1.52
CA ASP A 61 -13.85 0.21 1.21
C ASP A 61 -14.39 1.62 1.51
N ILE A 62 -14.09 2.15 2.70
CA ILE A 62 -14.44 3.51 3.10
C ILE A 62 -13.84 4.52 2.11
N ALA A 63 -12.56 4.36 1.74
CA ALA A 63 -11.90 5.23 0.78
C ALA A 63 -12.60 5.23 -0.59
N LEU A 64 -12.98 4.06 -1.11
CA LEU A 64 -13.68 3.93 -2.39
C LEU A 64 -15.06 4.63 -2.37
N TRP A 65 -15.81 4.50 -1.27
CA TRP A 65 -17.08 5.21 -1.11
C TRP A 65 -16.90 6.73 -1.02
N ILE A 66 -15.86 7.20 -0.35
CA ILE A 66 -15.53 8.62 -0.31
C ILE A 66 -15.23 9.14 -1.71
N PHE A 67 -14.46 8.42 -2.53
CA PHE A 67 -14.19 8.82 -3.91
C PHE A 67 -15.45 8.84 -4.78
N LEU A 68 -16.35 7.85 -4.64
CA LEU A 68 -17.63 7.86 -5.33
C LEU A 68 -18.47 9.07 -4.93
N PHE A 69 -18.57 9.35 -3.63
CA PHE A 69 -19.32 10.51 -3.14
C PHE A 69 -18.71 11.83 -3.61
N ALA A 70 -17.38 11.95 -3.60
CA ALA A 70 -16.67 13.11 -4.14
C ALA A 70 -16.96 13.32 -5.63
N ALA A 71 -17.00 12.26 -6.44
CA ALA A 71 -17.35 12.35 -7.85
C ALA A 71 -18.78 12.85 -8.07
N LEU A 72 -19.75 12.36 -7.29
CA LEU A 72 -21.14 12.82 -7.34
C LEU A 72 -21.26 14.30 -6.96
N LEU A 73 -20.57 14.72 -5.89
CA LEU A 73 -20.53 16.13 -5.46
C LEU A 73 -19.95 17.05 -6.53
N GLN A 74 -18.90 16.61 -7.23
CA GLN A 74 -18.29 17.38 -8.32
C GLN A 74 -19.29 17.62 -9.45
N GLN A 75 -20.06 16.60 -9.84
CA GLN A 75 -21.08 16.69 -10.88
C GLN A 75 -22.26 17.60 -10.48
N MET A 76 -22.58 17.64 -9.18
CA MET A 76 -23.56 18.56 -8.61
C MET A 76 -23.06 20.01 -8.50
N GLY A 77 -21.77 20.28 -8.73
CA GLY A 77 -21.17 21.61 -8.65
C GLY A 77 -20.52 21.93 -7.30
N PHE A 78 -20.53 21.01 -6.33
CA PHE A 78 -19.85 21.14 -5.04
C PHE A 78 -18.38 20.75 -5.12
N VAL A 79 -17.66 21.41 -6.03
CA VAL A 79 -16.27 21.06 -6.39
C VAL A 79 -15.32 21.21 -5.20
N GLN A 80 -15.48 22.25 -4.38
CA GLN A 80 -14.60 22.49 -3.22
C GLN A 80 -14.73 21.38 -2.17
N ILE A 81 -15.96 20.91 -1.91
CA ILE A 81 -16.21 19.82 -0.95
C ILE A 81 -15.68 18.50 -1.50
N SER A 82 -15.89 18.25 -2.80
CA SER A 82 -15.34 17.08 -3.50
C SER A 82 -13.82 17.01 -3.34
N TYR A 83 -13.10 18.10 -3.63
CA TYR A 83 -11.65 18.16 -3.51
C TYR A 83 -11.16 18.07 -2.07
N ALA A 84 -11.88 18.65 -1.10
CA ALA A 84 -11.53 18.51 0.31
C ALA A 84 -11.61 17.04 0.75
N LEU A 85 -12.67 16.32 0.36
CA LEU A 85 -12.85 14.91 0.69
C LEU A 85 -11.80 14.02 0.00
N SER A 86 -11.65 14.13 -1.32
CA SER A 86 -10.66 13.33 -2.07
C SER A 86 -9.23 13.65 -1.64
N GLY A 87 -8.95 14.93 -1.37
CA GLY A 87 -7.65 15.39 -0.87
C GLY A 87 -7.33 14.82 0.51
N SER A 88 -8.32 14.75 1.42
CA SER A 88 -8.12 14.15 2.75
C SER A 88 -7.74 12.67 2.65
N VAL A 89 -8.42 11.90 1.79
CA VAL A 89 -8.10 10.48 1.55
C VAL A 89 -6.69 10.36 0.95
N ALA A 90 -6.35 11.21 -0.03
CA ALA A 90 -5.03 11.21 -0.66
C ALA A 90 -3.92 11.51 0.35
N LEU A 91 -4.10 12.52 1.21
CA LEU A 91 -3.15 12.84 2.29
C LEU A 91 -3.00 11.69 3.28
N GLY A 92 -4.10 11.04 3.66
CA GLY A 92 -4.07 9.84 4.51
C GLY A 92 -3.30 8.68 3.87
N ALA A 93 -3.51 8.43 2.58
CA ALA A 93 -2.79 7.41 1.83
C ALA A 93 -1.28 7.70 1.76
N ILE A 94 -0.89 8.97 1.58
CA ILE A 94 0.51 9.39 1.61
C ILE A 94 1.12 9.13 2.99
N ALA A 95 0.42 9.51 4.08
CA ALA A 95 0.90 9.28 5.43
C ALA A 95 1.15 7.78 5.72
N ILE A 96 0.22 6.91 5.31
CA ILE A 96 0.37 5.44 5.43
C ILE A 96 1.55 4.94 4.60
N SER A 97 1.73 5.47 3.39
CA SER A 97 2.84 5.10 2.50
C SER A 97 4.19 5.48 3.09
N ILE A 98 4.30 6.68 3.66
CA ILE A 98 5.51 7.13 4.35
C ILE A 98 5.79 6.25 5.57
N GLY A 99 4.77 5.94 6.37
CA GLY A 99 4.91 5.04 7.53
C GLY A 99 5.35 3.62 7.15
N SER A 100 5.00 3.17 5.94
CA SER A 100 5.32 1.84 5.43
C SER A 100 6.61 1.80 4.58
N SER A 101 7.31 2.92 4.43
CA SER A 101 8.49 3.04 3.56
C SER A 101 9.62 2.07 3.92
N SER A 102 9.86 1.82 5.21
CA SER A 102 10.86 0.85 5.67
C SER A 102 10.60 -0.58 5.19
N PHE A 103 9.32 -0.99 5.16
CA PHE A 103 8.93 -2.31 4.66
C PHE A 103 9.25 -2.47 3.17
N VAL A 104 8.93 -1.45 2.38
CA VAL A 104 9.22 -1.45 0.93
C VAL A 104 10.73 -1.47 0.69
N GLN A 105 11.49 -0.65 1.42
CA GLN A 105 12.96 -0.64 1.33
C GLN A 105 13.55 -2.01 1.64
N ASP A 106 13.05 -2.70 2.66
CA ASP A 106 13.54 -4.03 3.02
C ASP A 106 13.26 -5.09 1.94
N ILE A 107 12.10 -5.03 1.27
CA ILE A 107 11.80 -5.96 0.17
C ILE A 107 12.73 -5.69 -1.02
N VAL A 108 12.88 -4.42 -1.41
CA VAL A 108 13.70 -4.03 -2.55
C VAL A 108 15.17 -4.40 -2.31
N SER A 109 15.74 -4.03 -1.16
CA SER A 109 17.10 -4.45 -0.79
C SER A 109 17.23 -5.97 -0.68
N GLY A 110 16.20 -6.67 -0.21
CA GLY A 110 16.19 -8.13 -0.18
C GLY A 110 16.31 -8.77 -1.57
N ILE A 111 15.66 -8.20 -2.59
CA ILE A 111 15.76 -8.66 -3.98
C ILE A 111 17.17 -8.41 -4.51
N PHE A 112 17.74 -7.23 -4.27
CA PHE A 112 19.10 -6.91 -4.71
C PHE A 112 20.15 -7.81 -4.04
N LEU A 113 20.06 -7.99 -2.71
CA LEU A 113 20.92 -8.94 -1.98
C LEU A 113 20.79 -10.36 -2.51
N ALA A 114 19.59 -10.82 -2.86
CA ALA A 114 19.39 -12.16 -3.42
C ALA A 114 20.04 -12.36 -4.80
N GLN A 115 20.24 -11.28 -5.54
CA GLN A 115 20.84 -11.28 -6.87
C GLN A 115 22.34 -10.98 -6.84
N ASP A 116 22.87 -10.52 -5.70
CA ASP A 116 24.27 -10.20 -5.53
C ASP A 116 25.13 -11.49 -5.56
N THR A 117 26.15 -11.50 -6.41
CA THR A 117 27.05 -12.64 -6.57
C THR A 117 27.99 -12.85 -5.38
N ASP A 118 28.17 -11.82 -4.56
CA ASP A 118 29.05 -11.82 -3.40
C ASP A 118 28.31 -12.12 -2.09
N PHE A 119 26.98 -12.30 -2.15
CA PHE A 119 26.14 -12.65 -1.01
C PHE A 119 25.45 -14.01 -1.18
N GLY A 120 25.71 -14.95 -0.27
CA GLY A 120 25.09 -16.26 -0.25
C GLY A 120 24.72 -16.75 1.14
N VAL A 121 23.68 -17.58 1.22
CA VAL A 121 23.36 -18.33 2.45
C VAL A 121 24.49 -19.35 2.70
N GLY A 122 25.00 -19.39 3.93
CA GLY A 122 26.18 -20.14 4.33
C GLY A 122 27.50 -19.35 4.26
N ASP A 123 27.51 -18.13 3.71
CA ASP A 123 28.71 -17.29 3.71
C ASP A 123 28.97 -16.75 5.12
N THR A 124 30.24 -16.72 5.53
CA THR A 124 30.65 -16.00 6.74
C THR A 124 30.96 -14.57 6.38
N ILE A 125 30.13 -13.65 6.88
CA ILE A 125 30.22 -12.22 6.61
C ILE A 125 30.47 -11.47 7.92
N LYS A 126 31.28 -10.41 7.83
CA LYS A 126 31.41 -9.39 8.86
C LYS A 126 30.59 -8.18 8.48
N ILE A 127 29.72 -7.73 9.38
CA ILE A 127 28.96 -6.50 9.26
C ILE A 127 29.11 -5.72 10.57
N ASN A 128 29.58 -4.47 10.48
CA ASN A 128 30.01 -3.70 11.64
C ASN A 128 31.03 -4.49 12.49
N ASP A 129 30.75 -4.70 13.78
CA ASP A 129 31.60 -5.49 14.70
C ASP A 129 31.18 -6.95 14.83
N ILE A 130 30.14 -7.37 14.10
CA ILE A 130 29.57 -8.73 14.19
C ILE A 130 30.12 -9.57 13.05
N THR A 131 30.62 -10.76 13.37
CA THR A 131 31.07 -11.77 12.40
C THR A 131 30.25 -13.03 12.58
N GLY A 132 29.57 -13.46 11.53
CA GLY A 132 28.72 -14.64 11.58
C GLY A 132 28.43 -15.24 10.21
N GLU A 133 27.88 -16.45 10.23
CA GLU A 133 27.41 -17.16 9.04
C GLU A 133 25.99 -16.73 8.69
N VAL A 134 25.71 -16.49 7.41
CA VAL A 134 24.36 -16.23 6.91
C VAL A 134 23.52 -17.50 7.01
N GLU A 135 22.73 -17.62 8.07
CA GLU A 135 21.87 -18.77 8.32
C GLU A 135 20.67 -18.77 7.36
N LYS A 136 20.05 -17.61 7.16
CA LYS A 136 18.88 -17.46 6.29
C LYS A 136 18.65 -16.02 5.88
N MET A 137 18.11 -15.83 4.67
CA MET A 137 17.48 -14.60 4.24
C MET A 137 15.98 -14.81 3.99
N ASP A 138 15.15 -13.96 4.61
CA ASP A 138 13.73 -13.81 4.29
C ASP A 138 13.51 -12.58 3.40
N ALA A 139 12.29 -12.40 2.91
CA ALA A 139 11.89 -11.23 2.13
C ALA A 139 12.20 -9.87 2.79
N ARG A 140 12.35 -9.81 4.12
CA ARG A 140 12.58 -8.55 4.86
C ARG A 140 13.85 -8.55 5.74
N LYS A 141 14.40 -9.72 6.05
CA LYS A 141 15.43 -9.84 7.09
C LYS A 141 16.52 -10.84 6.71
N VAL A 142 17.77 -10.47 6.99
CA VAL A 142 18.93 -11.37 6.99
C VAL A 142 19.19 -11.82 8.42
N ARG A 143 19.53 -13.09 8.60
CA ARG A 143 19.91 -13.69 9.88
C ARG A 143 21.34 -14.18 9.83
N LEU A 144 22.17 -13.65 10.70
CA LEU A 144 23.55 -14.10 10.91
C LEU A 144 23.66 -14.85 12.23
N ARG A 145 24.40 -15.96 12.25
CA ARG A 145 24.79 -16.64 13.49
C ARG A 145 26.27 -16.46 13.75
N ASP A 146 26.62 -15.90 14.90
CA ASP A 146 28.02 -15.77 15.28
C ASP A 146 28.61 -17.08 15.84
N LYS A 147 29.90 -17.06 16.15
CA LYS A 147 30.62 -18.21 16.72
C LYS A 147 30.18 -18.56 18.15
N SER A 148 29.57 -17.61 18.86
CA SER A 148 29.00 -17.81 20.19
C SER A 148 27.61 -18.46 20.13
N GLY A 149 27.02 -18.54 18.94
CA GLY A 149 25.70 -19.09 18.69
C GLY A 149 24.57 -18.06 18.75
N GLU A 150 24.86 -16.77 18.94
CA GLU A 150 23.84 -15.72 18.98
C GLU A 150 23.27 -15.43 17.58
N LEU A 151 21.96 -15.15 17.52
CA LEU A 151 21.26 -14.82 16.29
C LEU A 151 21.14 -13.30 16.12
N HIS A 152 21.83 -12.76 15.13
CA HIS A 152 21.74 -11.36 14.77
C HIS A 152 20.77 -11.19 13.60
N ILE A 153 19.74 -10.37 13.78
CA ILE A 153 18.66 -10.21 12.80
C ILE A 153 18.66 -8.77 12.27
N PHE A 154 18.98 -8.61 11.00
CA PHE A 154 19.05 -7.32 10.33
C PHE A 154 17.88 -7.14 9.36
N PRO A 155 17.23 -5.97 9.31
CA PRO A 155 16.43 -5.61 8.15
C PRO A 155 17.30 -5.59 6.90
N ASN A 156 16.80 -6.12 5.78
CA ASN A 156 17.55 -6.20 4.53
C ASN A 156 18.07 -4.82 4.09
N SER A 157 17.26 -3.77 4.24
CA SER A 157 17.67 -2.40 3.86
C SER A 157 18.80 -1.85 4.72
N SER A 158 18.87 -2.26 5.99
CA SER A 158 19.97 -1.88 6.87
C SER A 158 21.24 -2.66 6.57
N PHE A 159 21.11 -3.94 6.18
CA PHE A 159 22.22 -4.81 5.84
C PHE A 159 22.91 -4.34 4.55
N ASP A 160 22.11 -4.15 3.50
CA ASP A 160 22.53 -3.71 2.16
C ASP A 160 23.22 -2.34 2.17
N LYS A 161 22.73 -1.40 2.98
CA LYS A 161 23.34 -0.05 3.12
C LYS A 161 24.62 -0.04 3.97
N SER A 162 24.85 -1.07 4.78
CA SER A 162 26.01 -1.12 5.67
C SER A 162 27.24 -1.63 4.92
N HIS A 163 28.44 -1.28 5.39
CA HIS A 163 29.64 -1.93 4.92
C HIS A 163 29.69 -3.36 5.47
N TRP A 164 29.73 -4.35 4.57
CA TRP A 164 29.92 -5.75 4.90
C TRP A 164 31.11 -6.34 4.14
N THR A 165 31.75 -7.34 4.73
CA THR A 165 32.94 -8.01 4.18
C THR A 165 32.74 -9.51 4.21
N VAL A 166 32.97 -10.18 3.08
CA VAL A 166 32.97 -11.64 3.00
C VAL A 166 34.28 -12.17 3.57
N ILE A 167 34.22 -12.93 4.66
CA ILE A 167 35.39 -13.59 5.25
C ILE A 167 35.62 -14.96 4.62
N LYS A 168 34.56 -15.74 4.48
CA LYS A 168 34.61 -17.10 3.95
C LYS A 168 33.39 -17.35 3.10
N ARG A 169 33.59 -17.82 1.88
CA ARG A 169 32.50 -18.26 1.02
C ARG A 169 32.08 -19.69 1.37
N SER A 170 30.79 -19.90 1.37
CA SER A 170 30.14 -21.20 1.22
C SER A 170 30.60 -21.78 -0.12
N VAL A 171 31.26 -22.95 -0.07
CA VAL A 171 31.59 -23.68 -1.29
C VAL A 171 30.26 -24.22 -1.82
N LYS A 172 29.82 -23.67 -2.95
CA LYS A 172 28.67 -24.19 -3.70
C LYS A 172 28.91 -25.61 -4.17
#